data_AF-A0A9E4F434-F1
#
_entry.id   AF-A0A9E4F434-F1
#
_cell.length_a   1.000
_cell.length_b   1.000
_cell.length_c   1.000
_cell.angle_alpha   90.00
_cell.angle_beta   90.00
_cell.angle_gamma   90.00
#
_symmetry.space_group_name_H-M   'P 1'
#
loop_
_entity.id
_entity.type
_entity.pdbx_description
1 polymer ?
#
loop_
_entity_poly.entity_id
_entity_poly.type
_entity_poly.pdbx_seq_one_letter_code
_entity_poly.pdbx_strand_id
1 'polypeptide(L)'
;MGVMLVLSGQTIASYDGHDGEWTGELEVEPGEETAHISVRFVDHDGAAVELDDDFYLEVDVEDESVAEFEQDTPGEFGGHLHGQGEGDTEITFSLMHGAVGSGHADFVTAPLHIHVHEHDDG
;
A
#
# COMPACT_ATOMS: atom_id res chain seq x y z
N MET A 1 -8.85 -12.06 -6.08
CA MET A 1 -7.47 -11.57 -5.88
C MET A 1 -7.51 -10.65 -4.68
N GLY A 2 -6.50 -10.72 -3.83
CA GLY A 2 -6.34 -9.84 -2.67
C GLY A 2 -4.99 -9.15 -2.68
N VAL A 3 -4.74 -8.38 -1.63
CA VAL A 3 -3.45 -7.72 -1.38
C VAL A 3 -3.02 -7.97 0.06
N MET A 4 -1.73 -8.15 0.30
CA MET A 4 -1.15 -8.17 1.64
C MET A 4 -0.06 -7.11 1.74
N LEU A 5 -0.13 -6.29 2.78
CA LEU A 5 0.94 -5.36 3.16
C LEU A 5 1.79 -6.02 4.23
N VAL A 6 3.09 -6.18 3.95
CA VAL A 6 4.03 -6.88 4.82
C VAL A 6 5.12 -5.93 5.28
N LEU A 7 5.14 -5.61 6.57
CA LEU A 7 6.15 -4.78 7.22
C LEU A 7 7.02 -5.66 8.11
N SER A 8 8.35 -5.64 7.91
CA SER A 8 9.30 -6.46 8.68
C SER A 8 8.96 -7.96 8.76
N GLY A 9 8.35 -8.51 7.70
CA GLY A 9 7.94 -9.92 7.64
C GLY A 9 6.59 -10.23 8.29
N GLN A 10 5.92 -9.25 8.88
CA GLN A 10 4.58 -9.39 9.44
C GLN A 10 3.54 -8.74 8.52
N THR A 11 2.41 -9.42 8.27
CA THR A 11 1.27 -8.81 7.60
C THR A 11 0.62 -7.79 8.52
N ILE A 12 0.56 -6.53 8.09
CA ILE A 12 -0.06 -5.43 8.83
C ILE A 12 -1.46 -5.09 8.31
N ALA A 13 -1.70 -5.29 7.02
CA ALA A 13 -3.01 -5.15 6.43
C ALA A 13 -3.22 -6.19 5.32
N SER A 14 -4.48 -6.57 5.09
CA SER A 14 -4.86 -7.48 4.00
C SER A 14 -6.19 -7.08 3.38
N TYR A 15 -6.27 -7.15 2.06
CA TYR A 15 -7.46 -6.83 1.29
C TYR A 15 -8.07 -8.09 0.70
N ASP A 16 -9.36 -8.30 0.92
CA ASP A 16 -10.14 -9.31 0.21
C ASP A 16 -10.87 -8.66 -0.97
N GLY A 17 -10.42 -8.96 -2.20
CA GLY A 17 -11.08 -8.44 -3.40
C GLY A 17 -12.41 -9.13 -3.75
N HIS A 18 -12.86 -10.13 -3.01
CA HIS A 18 -14.22 -10.65 -3.12
C HIS A 18 -15.22 -9.74 -2.40
N ASP A 19 -14.91 -9.39 -1.16
CA ASP A 19 -15.79 -8.59 -0.29
C ASP A 19 -15.53 -7.08 -0.44
N GLY A 20 -14.34 -6.71 -0.94
CA GLY A 20 -13.92 -5.32 -1.10
C GLY A 20 -13.49 -4.67 0.21
N GLU A 21 -12.99 -5.47 1.17
CA GLU A 21 -12.71 -5.03 2.53
C GLU A 21 -11.24 -5.20 2.89
N TRP A 22 -10.72 -4.23 3.65
CA TRP A 22 -9.42 -4.31 4.30
C TRP A 22 -9.55 -4.79 5.73
N THR A 23 -8.57 -5.57 6.17
CA THR A 23 -8.23 -5.73 7.57
C THR A 23 -7.02 -4.85 7.89
N GLY A 24 -7.04 -4.17 9.03
CA GLY A 24 -5.94 -3.32 9.47
C GLY A 24 -5.95 -1.95 8.81
N GLU A 25 -4.93 -1.17 9.15
CA GLU A 25 -4.68 0.21 8.71
C GLU A 25 -3.17 0.46 8.68
N LEU A 26 -2.76 1.58 8.10
CA LEU A 26 -1.37 2.02 8.17
C LEU A 26 -1.22 3.12 9.21
N GLU A 27 -0.18 3.02 10.03
CA GLU A 27 0.14 3.98 11.07
C GLU A 27 1.59 4.44 10.94
N VAL A 28 1.82 5.74 11.11
CA VAL A 28 3.15 6.35 11.12
C VAL A 28 3.11 7.64 11.93
N GLU A 29 4.21 8.02 12.57
CA GLU A 29 4.28 9.28 13.31
C GLU A 29 4.58 10.47 12.37
N PRO A 30 4.14 11.69 12.72
CA PRO A 30 4.50 12.89 11.97
C PRO A 30 6.03 13.08 11.88
N GLY A 31 6.55 13.18 10.67
CA GLY A 31 7.97 13.32 10.37
C GLY A 31 8.78 12.02 10.41
N GLU A 32 8.14 10.88 10.69
CA GLU A 32 8.77 9.56 10.64
C GLU A 32 8.47 8.82 9.34
N GLU A 33 9.25 7.77 9.12
CA GLU A 33 9.13 6.87 7.97
C GLU A 33 9.08 5.42 8.47
N THR A 34 8.18 4.61 7.91
CA THR A 34 8.13 3.20 8.21
C THR A 34 9.36 2.47 7.68
N ALA A 35 9.66 1.29 8.23
CA ALA A 35 10.49 0.34 7.50
C ALA A 35 9.81 -0.05 6.17
N HIS A 36 10.57 -0.71 5.28
CA HIS A 36 10.05 -1.13 3.98
C HIS A 36 8.78 -2.00 4.12
N ILE A 37 7.72 -1.58 3.43
CA ILE A 37 6.46 -2.29 3.28
C ILE A 37 6.47 -2.97 1.92
N SER A 38 6.39 -4.30 1.92
CA SER A 38 6.17 -5.06 0.68
C SER A 38 4.68 -5.18 0.38
N VAL A 39 4.28 -4.91 -0.86
CA VAL A 39 2.91 -5.05 -1.36
C VAL A 39 2.82 -6.34 -2.16
N ARG A 40 1.99 -7.30 -1.72
CA ARG A 40 1.88 -8.61 -2.37
C ARG A 40 0.47 -8.85 -2.88
N PHE A 41 0.34 -9.06 -4.19
CA PHE A 41 -0.91 -9.55 -4.77
C PHE A 41 -1.05 -11.05 -4.52
N VAL A 42 -2.23 -11.47 -4.08
CA VAL A 42 -2.51 -12.85 -3.69
C VAL A 42 -3.77 -13.41 -4.37
N ASP A 43 -3.79 -14.72 -4.60
CA ASP A 43 -4.97 -15.42 -5.12
C ASP A 43 -6.04 -15.62 -4.03
N HIS A 44 -7.10 -16.38 -4.35
CA HIS A 44 -8.21 -16.62 -3.41
C HIS A 44 -7.81 -17.47 -2.19
N ASP A 45 -6.69 -18.17 -2.25
CA ASP A 45 -6.16 -18.99 -1.15
C ASP A 45 -5.12 -18.21 -0.33
N GLY A 46 -4.87 -16.93 -0.67
CA GLY A 46 -3.86 -16.09 -0.03
C GLY A 46 -2.44 -16.41 -0.49
N ALA A 47 -2.26 -17.21 -1.55
CA ALA A 47 -0.95 -17.49 -2.13
C ALA A 47 -0.53 -16.34 -3.04
N ALA A 48 0.78 -16.01 -3.04
CA ALA A 48 1.30 -14.95 -3.90
C ALA A 48 1.07 -15.28 -5.38
N VAL A 49 0.58 -14.29 -6.13
CA VAL A 49 0.46 -14.38 -7.59
C VAL A 49 1.85 -14.19 -8.20
N GLU A 50 2.24 -15.06 -9.13
CA GLU A 50 3.43 -14.83 -9.95
C GLU A 50 3.11 -13.76 -11.01
N LEU A 51 3.79 -12.62 -10.92
CA LEU A 51 3.70 -11.51 -11.86
C LEU A 51 4.98 -11.46 -12.70
N ASP A 52 4.84 -11.21 -14.00
CA ASP A 52 5.97 -11.00 -14.91
C ASP A 52 6.37 -9.51 -14.97
N ASP A 53 7.32 -9.20 -15.85
CA ASP A 53 7.90 -7.86 -16.02
C ASP A 53 6.97 -6.84 -16.71
N ASP A 54 5.81 -7.26 -17.20
CA ASP A 54 4.79 -6.38 -17.75
C ASP A 54 3.87 -5.78 -16.67
N PHE A 55 4.03 -6.19 -15.40
CA PHE A 55 3.25 -5.69 -14.26
C PHE A 55 4.05 -4.73 -13.38
N TYR A 56 3.34 -3.73 -12.84
CA TYR A 56 3.90 -2.80 -11.86
C TYR A 56 2.84 -2.37 -10.83
N LEU A 57 3.31 -1.88 -9.69
CA LEU A 57 2.46 -1.29 -8.66
C LEU A 57 2.29 0.21 -8.90
N GLU A 58 1.06 0.69 -8.91
CA GLU A 58 0.74 2.10 -8.75
C GLU A 58 0.09 2.33 -7.38
N VAL A 59 0.49 3.41 -6.74
CA VAL A 59 0.03 3.81 -5.41
C VAL A 59 -0.49 5.24 -5.51
N ASP A 60 -1.67 5.48 -4.98
CA ASP A 60 -2.32 6.78 -4.93
C ASP A 60 -2.70 7.09 -3.48
N VAL A 61 -2.18 8.20 -2.93
CA VAL A 61 -2.54 8.71 -1.60
C VAL A 61 -3.39 9.95 -1.80
N GLU A 62 -4.59 9.98 -1.21
CA GLU A 62 -5.59 11.02 -1.48
C GLU A 62 -5.09 12.42 -1.06
N ASP A 63 -4.46 12.51 0.12
CA ASP A 63 -3.86 13.74 0.65
C ASP A 63 -2.39 13.52 1.01
N GLU A 64 -1.51 13.84 0.07
CA GLU A 64 -0.05 13.78 0.26
C GLU A 64 0.50 14.82 1.25
N SER A 65 -0.32 15.75 1.76
CA SER A 65 0.09 16.63 2.85
C SER A 65 -0.03 15.98 4.23
N VAL A 66 -0.74 14.85 4.33
CA VAL A 66 -0.89 14.03 5.54
C VAL A 66 0.11 12.88 5.54
N ALA A 67 0.17 12.09 4.46
CA ALA A 67 1.12 11.00 4.31
C ALA A 67 1.55 10.82 2.85
N GLU A 68 2.75 10.30 2.63
CA GLU A 68 3.27 10.00 1.30
C GLU A 68 3.76 8.55 1.27
N PHE A 69 3.52 7.83 0.17
CA PHE A 69 4.08 6.49 -0.03
C PHE A 69 5.17 6.54 -1.10
N GLU A 70 6.43 6.49 -0.68
CA GLU A 70 7.59 6.53 -1.57
C GLU A 70 7.96 5.09 -1.98
N GLN A 71 7.77 4.75 -3.25
CA GLN A 71 8.28 3.49 -3.81
C GLN A 71 9.81 3.55 -3.96
N ASP A 72 10.50 2.47 -3.61
CA ASP A 72 11.97 2.35 -3.74
C ASP A 72 12.44 2.63 -5.17
N THR A 73 11.68 2.13 -6.14
CA THR A 73 11.77 2.46 -7.56
C THR A 73 10.35 2.60 -8.12
N PRO A 74 10.08 3.56 -9.03
CA PRO A 74 8.75 3.69 -9.62
C PRO A 74 8.24 2.38 -10.20
N GLY A 75 7.06 1.94 -9.75
CA GLY A 75 6.45 0.68 -10.18
C GLY A 75 6.82 -0.56 -9.36
N GLU A 76 7.77 -0.47 -8.42
CA GLU A 76 8.11 -1.62 -7.56
C GLU A 76 7.02 -1.95 -6.54
N PHE A 77 6.96 -3.23 -6.18
CA PHE A 77 5.95 -3.79 -5.27
C PHE A 77 6.29 -3.57 -3.79
N GLY A 78 6.67 -2.34 -3.45
CA GLY A 78 6.99 -1.95 -2.09
C GLY A 78 7.61 -0.56 -2.01
N GLY A 79 7.75 -0.09 -0.78
CA GLY A 79 8.24 1.25 -0.49
C GLY A 79 8.11 1.59 0.98
N HIS A 80 8.08 2.88 1.25
CA HIS A 80 8.11 3.46 2.58
C HIS A 80 6.94 4.43 2.74
N LEU A 81 6.24 4.35 3.88
CA LEU A 81 5.22 5.34 4.22
C LEU A 81 5.88 6.44 5.08
N HIS A 82 5.74 7.68 4.65
CA HIS A 82 6.20 8.86 5.37
C HIS A 82 5.01 9.63 5.95
N GLY A 83 5.05 9.92 7.25
CA GLY A 83 4.07 10.80 7.89
C GLY A 83 4.42 12.25 7.64
N GLN A 84 3.67 12.98 6.83
CA GLN A 84 3.94 14.38 6.50
C GLN A 84 3.35 15.34 7.55
N GLY A 85 2.12 15.08 7.97
CA GLY A 85 1.38 15.91 8.93
C GLY A 85 0.33 15.12 9.68
N GLU A 86 0.05 15.52 10.91
CA GLU A 86 -0.98 14.87 11.74
C GLU A 86 -2.35 14.90 11.06
N GLY A 87 -3.01 13.74 10.99
CA GLY A 87 -4.31 13.59 10.36
C GLY A 87 -4.57 12.19 9.80
N ASP A 88 -5.66 12.09 9.05
CA ASP A 88 -6.12 10.87 8.41
C ASP A 88 -6.15 11.07 6.89
N THR A 89 -5.74 10.07 6.14
CA THR A 89 -5.85 10.04 4.67
C THR A 89 -6.09 8.60 4.20
N GLU A 90 -6.24 8.41 2.90
CA GLU A 90 -6.47 7.10 2.31
C GLU A 90 -5.43 6.79 1.23
N ILE A 91 -5.09 5.50 1.11
CA ILE A 91 -4.18 4.98 0.09
C ILE A 91 -4.87 3.89 -0.73
N THR A 92 -4.70 3.94 -2.04
CA THR A 92 -5.17 2.93 -2.97
C THR A 92 -4.00 2.27 -3.68
N PHE A 93 -4.02 0.94 -3.73
CA PHE A 93 -3.04 0.14 -4.46
C PHE A 93 -3.68 -0.43 -5.74
N SER A 94 -2.98 -0.27 -6.87
CA SER A 94 -3.40 -0.75 -8.18
C SER A 94 -2.36 -1.68 -8.78
N LEU A 95 -2.80 -2.85 -9.25
CA LEU A 95 -1.98 -3.70 -10.13
C LEU A 95 -2.14 -3.20 -11.55
N MET A 96 -1.05 -2.67 -12.10
CA MET A 96 -1.02 -2.10 -13.43
C MET A 96 -0.34 -3.05 -14.41
N HIS A 97 -0.80 -3.02 -15.65
CA HIS A 97 -0.24 -3.77 -16.77
C HIS A 97 0.21 -2.80 -17.87
N GLY A 98 1.47 -2.93 -18.26
CA GLY A 98 2.14 -2.17 -19.30
C GLY A 98 3.36 -1.43 -18.77
N ALA A 99 3.84 -0.43 -19.51
CA ALA A 99 4.97 0.37 -19.08
C ALA A 99 4.55 1.40 -18.00
N VAL A 100 5.36 1.52 -16.95
CA VAL A 100 5.18 2.48 -15.84
C VAL A 100 4.83 3.88 -16.36
N GLY A 101 3.73 4.45 -15.84
CA GLY A 101 3.21 5.76 -16.23
C GLY A 101 2.39 5.81 -17.53
N SER A 102 2.19 4.67 -18.21
CA SER A 102 1.37 4.59 -19.43
C SER A 102 0.50 3.33 -19.54
N GLY A 103 0.56 2.46 -18.53
CA GLY A 103 -0.23 1.23 -18.45
C GLY A 103 -1.69 1.46 -18.11
N HIS A 104 -2.38 0.37 -17.79
CA HIS A 104 -3.76 0.37 -17.33
C HIS A 104 -3.92 -0.51 -16.11
N ALA A 105 -4.89 -0.19 -15.25
CA ALA A 105 -5.18 -0.98 -14.08
C ALA A 105 -5.93 -2.27 -14.47
N ASP A 106 -5.33 -3.42 -14.12
CA ASP A 106 -6.01 -4.72 -14.17
C ASP A 106 -6.80 -4.97 -12.88
N PHE A 107 -6.40 -4.31 -11.79
CA PHE A 107 -7.07 -4.37 -10.49
C PHE A 107 -6.77 -3.15 -9.65
N VAL A 108 -7.77 -2.74 -8.86
CA VAL A 108 -7.70 -1.62 -7.92
C VAL A 108 -8.33 -2.06 -6.61
N THR A 109 -7.66 -1.76 -5.49
CA THR A 109 -8.19 -2.01 -4.14
C THR A 109 -9.25 -0.96 -3.76
N ALA A 110 -10.05 -1.25 -2.74
CA ALA A 110 -10.72 -0.16 -2.02
C ALA A 110 -9.67 0.68 -1.28
N PRO A 111 -9.97 1.94 -0.91
CA PRO A 111 -9.04 2.74 -0.12
C PRO A 111 -8.76 2.09 1.25
N LEU A 112 -7.51 2.13 1.68
CA LEU A 112 -7.04 1.75 3.02
C LEU A 112 -6.78 3.02 3.83
N HIS A 113 -7.20 3.05 5.09
CA HIS A 113 -6.95 4.19 5.96
C HIS A 113 -5.47 4.27 6.39
N ILE A 114 -4.96 5.50 6.40
CA ILE A 114 -3.68 5.88 7.00
C ILE A 114 -3.97 6.83 8.15
N HIS A 115 -3.38 6.55 9.31
CA HIS A 115 -3.40 7.41 10.49
C HIS A 115 -2.01 7.95 10.77
N VAL A 116 -1.87 9.27 10.75
CA VAL A 116 -0.62 9.96 11.12
C VAL A 116 -0.82 10.67 12.46
N HIS A 117 -0.24 10.11 13.52
CA HIS A 117 -0.41 10.62 14.88
C HIS A 117 0.81 10.30 15.75
N GLU A 118 1.06 11.12 16.77
CA GLU A 118 2.09 10.81 17.77
C GLU A 118 1.63 9.61 18.62
N HIS A 119 2.49 8.61 18.85
CA HIS A 119 2.20 7.64 19.89
C HIS A 119 2.35 8.31 21.26
N ASP A 120 1.28 8.26 22.06
CA ASP A 120 1.32 8.67 23.46
C ASP A 120 2.11 7.60 24.25
N ASP A 121 3.42 7.80 24.38
CA ASP A 121 4.29 7.00 25.27
C ASP A 121 3.94 7.28 26.75
N GLY A 122 2.85 6.66 27.22
CA GLY A 122 2.35 6.74 28.60
C GLY A 122 3.22 6.06 29.65
#